data_AF-A0A972NGI3-F1
#
_entry.id   AF-A0A972NGI3-F1
#
_cell.length_a   1.000
_cell.length_b   1.000
_cell.length_c   1.000
_cell.angle_alpha   90.00
_cell.angle_beta   90.00
_cell.angle_gamma   90.00
#
_symmetry.space_group_name_H-M   'P 1'
#
loop_
_entity.id
_entity.type
_entity.pdbx_description
1 polymer ?
#
loop_
_entity_poly.entity_id
_entity_poly.type
_entity_poly.pdbx_seq_one_letter_code
_entity_poly.pdbx_strand_id
1 'polypeptide(L)'
;MTGSFCLQHRELCPACNRIALRVCEYFEPYPRVEAFCECCGYRAYDEPMELNKETLYEILDKLSRKEIGAVCIDDSCGSKDILKLLREGSYAEFRCLDCGAEWNSEEVRRALRRVKEVLKAISNGASPSEVLKAGEGECPLCGWDVGHAHEGYLVEIKCPVCGYHNRYREEFPEELPPDDGCPEFERAEDTG
;
A
#
# COMPACT_ATOMS: atom_id res chain seq x y z
N MET A 1 12.81 13.98 -16.24
CA MET A 1 13.17 14.04 -14.81
C MET A 1 11.88 14.05 -14.02
N THR A 2 11.34 12.88 -13.71
CA THR A 2 10.19 12.71 -12.81
C THR A 2 10.74 12.07 -11.55
N GLY A 3 11.56 12.82 -10.82
CA GLY A 3 12.03 12.42 -9.51
C GLY A 3 10.87 12.64 -8.55
N SER A 4 10.41 11.56 -7.93
CA SER A 4 9.51 11.63 -6.78
C SER A 4 10.10 12.61 -5.76
N PHE A 5 9.30 13.59 -5.34
CA PHE A 5 9.74 14.62 -4.41
C PHE A 5 9.81 13.98 -3.02
N CYS A 6 11.02 13.63 -2.57
CA CYS A 6 11.24 13.22 -1.18
C CYS A 6 11.33 14.49 -0.31
N LEU A 7 10.33 14.69 0.56
CA LEU A 7 10.46 15.61 1.69
C LEU A 7 11.48 14.99 2.65
N GLN A 8 12.65 15.61 2.75
CA GLN A 8 13.72 15.16 3.65
C GLN A 8 13.70 15.97 4.93
N HIS A 9 13.40 15.31 6.03
CA HIS A 9 13.64 15.82 7.37
C HIS A 9 14.39 14.78 8.21
N ARG A 10 15.05 15.25 9.27
CA ARG A 10 15.75 14.40 10.23
C ARG A 10 14.94 14.29 11.49
N GLU A 11 14.84 13.06 11.97
CA GLU A 11 14.09 12.73 13.18
C GLU A 11 14.91 11.88 14.13
N LEU A 12 14.34 11.64 15.31
CA LEU A 12 14.91 10.78 16.31
C LEU A 12 14.97 9.34 15.81
N CYS A 13 16.18 8.79 15.71
CA CYS A 13 16.36 7.38 15.40
C CYS A 13 15.99 6.52 16.63
N PRO A 14 15.09 5.53 16.48
CA PRO A 14 14.69 4.66 17.60
C PRO A 14 15.80 3.73 18.08
N ALA A 15 16.86 3.51 17.29
CA ALA A 15 17.95 2.62 17.63
C ALA A 15 19.11 3.31 18.38
N CYS A 16 19.52 4.50 17.95
CA CYS A 16 20.67 5.21 18.54
C CYS A 16 20.30 6.51 19.29
N ASN A 17 19.02 6.87 19.36
CA ASN A 17 18.50 8.07 20.03
C ASN A 17 19.16 9.39 19.58
N ARG A 18 19.57 9.46 18.31
CA ARG A 18 20.07 10.69 17.67
C ARG A 18 19.11 11.22 16.62
N ILE A 19 19.09 12.53 16.42
CA ILE A 19 18.35 13.22 15.36
C ILE A 19 19.09 13.01 14.03
N ALA A 20 19.09 11.77 13.56
CA ALA A 20 19.86 11.27 12.42
C ALA A 20 19.02 10.38 11.49
N LEU A 21 17.74 10.18 11.79
CA LEU A 21 16.83 9.40 10.96
C LEU A 21 16.37 10.25 9.79
N ARG A 22 16.94 10.03 8.60
CA ARG A 22 16.48 10.69 7.38
C ARG A 22 15.23 9.97 6.88
N VAL A 23 14.10 10.67 6.94
CA VAL A 23 12.82 10.19 6.42
C VAL A 23 12.63 10.70 4.99
N CYS A 24 12.19 9.82 4.10
CA CYS A 24 11.79 10.14 2.74
C CYS A 24 10.35 9.71 2.51
N GLU A 25 9.47 10.70 2.38
CA GLU A 25 8.07 10.49 1.99
C GLU A 25 7.92 10.66 0.49
N TYR A 26 7.40 9.64 -0.18
CA TYR A 26 7.12 9.67 -1.60
C TYR A 26 5.62 9.64 -1.83
N PHE A 27 5.06 10.68 -2.44
CA PHE A 27 3.62 10.78 -2.70
C PHE A 27 3.18 10.00 -3.95
N GLU A 28 4.08 9.82 -4.92
CA GLU A 28 3.82 9.08 -6.15
C GLU A 28 5.07 8.32 -6.65
N PRO A 29 4.88 7.19 -7.38
CA PRO A 29 3.59 6.62 -7.75
C PRO A 29 2.90 5.95 -6.54
N TYR A 30 3.65 5.50 -5.54
CA TYR A 30 3.10 4.83 -4.35
C TYR A 30 3.38 5.64 -3.07
N PRO A 31 2.39 5.95 -2.19
CA PRO A 31 2.65 6.50 -0.87
C PRO A 31 3.50 5.51 -0.09
N ARG A 32 4.77 5.84 0.06
CA ARG A 32 5.76 5.00 0.73
C ARG A 32 6.66 5.89 1.54
N VAL A 33 7.03 5.39 2.71
CA VAL A 33 8.03 6.05 3.52
C VAL A 33 9.25 5.16 3.63
N GLU A 34 10.40 5.76 3.37
CA GLU A 34 11.69 5.13 3.60
C GLU A 34 12.46 5.97 4.62
N ALA A 35 12.81 5.36 5.73
CA ALA A 35 13.63 5.99 6.77
C ALA A 35 14.98 5.27 6.86
N PHE A 36 16.06 6.04 6.91
CA PHE A 36 17.43 5.54 7.06
C PHE A 36 18.17 6.39 8.08
N CYS A 37 18.73 5.75 9.12
CA CYS A 37 19.56 6.44 10.09
C CYS A 37 20.99 6.62 9.55
N GLU A 38 21.37 7.86 9.33
CA GLU A 38 22.71 8.24 8.84
C GLU A 38 23.83 7.93 9.84
N CYS A 39 23.49 7.64 11.11
CA CYS A 39 24.43 7.33 12.17
C CYS A 39 24.62 5.82 12.39
N CYS A 40 23.54 5.09 12.74
CA CYS A 40 23.65 3.69 13.14
C CYS A 40 23.26 2.70 12.05
N GLY A 41 22.71 3.15 10.91
CA GLY A 41 22.28 2.27 9.82
C GLY A 41 20.92 1.61 10.03
N TYR A 42 20.14 2.00 11.05
CA TYR A 42 18.73 1.62 11.19
C TYR A 42 17.93 1.95 9.92
N ARG A 43 17.03 1.05 9.51
CA ARG A 43 16.17 1.23 8.33
C ARG A 43 14.73 0.87 8.64
N ALA A 44 13.80 1.67 8.11
CA ALA A 44 12.39 1.33 8.06
C ALA A 44 11.86 1.63 6.66
N TYR A 45 11.13 0.70 6.06
CA TYR A 45 10.62 0.88 4.70
C TYR A 45 9.42 -0.04 4.41
N ASP A 46 8.62 0.37 3.42
CA ASP A 46 7.50 -0.41 2.92
C ASP A 46 7.91 -1.34 1.77
N GLU A 47 7.56 -2.63 1.87
CA GLU A 47 7.68 -3.62 0.80
C GLU A 47 6.31 -3.83 0.12
N PRO A 48 6.15 -3.47 -1.17
CA PRO A 48 4.91 -3.79 -1.88
C PRO A 48 4.74 -5.31 -2.03
N MET A 49 3.49 -5.78 -2.10
CA MET A 49 3.20 -7.18 -2.43
C MET A 49 3.91 -7.59 -3.72
N GLU A 50 4.42 -8.83 -3.74
CA GLU A 50 4.99 -9.41 -4.94
C GLU A 50 3.90 -9.59 -6.01
N LEU A 51 4.04 -8.85 -7.12
CA LEU A 51 3.11 -8.88 -8.24
C LEU A 51 3.76 -9.59 -9.43
N ASN A 52 3.57 -10.90 -9.50
CA ASN A 52 3.87 -11.68 -10.69
C ASN A 52 2.61 -11.88 -11.54
N LYS A 53 2.76 -12.49 -12.73
CA LYS A 53 1.64 -12.71 -13.66
C LYS A 53 0.53 -13.56 -13.05
N GLU A 54 0.89 -14.62 -12.33
CA GLU A 54 -0.06 -15.56 -11.72
C GLU A 54 -0.90 -14.85 -10.65
N THR A 55 -0.26 -14.14 -9.72
CA THR A 55 -0.91 -13.29 -8.71
C THR A 55 -1.90 -12.32 -9.35
N LEU A 56 -1.49 -11.64 -10.43
CA LEU A 56 -2.36 -10.66 -11.10
C LEU A 56 -3.55 -11.32 -11.79
N TYR A 57 -3.40 -12.52 -12.36
CA TYR A 57 -4.54 -13.26 -12.91
C TYR A 57 -5.52 -13.70 -11.85
N GLU A 58 -5.06 -14.14 -10.67
CA GLU A 58 -5.92 -14.47 -9.54
C GLU A 58 -6.72 -13.24 -9.06
N ILE A 59 -6.06 -12.08 -8.99
CA ILE A 59 -6.72 -10.82 -8.63
C ILE A 59 -7.77 -10.44 -9.68
N LEU A 60 -7.48 -10.61 -10.97
CA LEU A 60 -8.43 -10.34 -12.05
C LEU A 60 -9.64 -11.28 -12.00
N ASP A 61 -9.45 -12.57 -11.72
CA ASP A 61 -10.55 -13.53 -11.55
C ASP A 61 -11.45 -13.13 -10.36
N LYS A 62 -10.83 -12.81 -9.22
CA LYS A 62 -11.54 -12.35 -8.02
C LYS A 62 -12.40 -11.12 -8.33
N LEU A 63 -11.81 -10.09 -8.94
CA LEU A 63 -12.55 -8.87 -9.30
C LEU A 63 -13.67 -9.18 -10.31
N SER A 64 -13.46 -10.08 -11.27
CA SER A 64 -14.49 -10.47 -12.24
C SER A 64 -15.70 -11.14 -11.57
N ARG A 65 -15.46 -11.94 -10.52
CA ARG A 65 -16.54 -12.54 -9.71
C ARG A 65 -17.30 -11.49 -8.90
N LYS A 66 -16.61 -10.46 -8.40
CA LYS A 66 -17.23 -9.31 -7.72
C LYS A 66 -18.07 -8.44 -8.68
N GLU A 67 -17.63 -8.28 -9.93
CA GLU A 67 -18.33 -7.50 -10.96
C GLU A 67 -19.74 -8.04 -11.24
N ILE A 68 -19.90 -9.37 -11.22
CA ILE A 68 -21.18 -10.03 -11.49
C ILE A 68 -22.00 -10.32 -10.23
N GLY A 69 -21.49 -9.96 -9.05
CA GLY A 69 -22.13 -10.21 -7.76
C GLY A 69 -22.12 -11.67 -7.33
N ALA A 70 -21.12 -12.46 -7.73
CA ALA A 70 -21.00 -13.87 -7.32
C ALA A 70 -20.40 -14.04 -5.92
N VAL A 71 -19.72 -13.02 -5.41
CA VAL A 71 -19.12 -12.93 -4.08
C VAL A 71 -19.20 -11.49 -3.58
N CYS A 72 -19.10 -11.30 -2.26
CA CYS A 72 -19.04 -9.98 -1.65
C CYS A 72 -17.84 -9.16 -2.14
N ILE A 73 -18.01 -7.84 -2.25
CA ILE A 73 -16.91 -6.92 -2.57
C ILE A 73 -15.80 -6.94 -1.52
N ASP A 74 -16.12 -7.27 -0.27
CA ASP A 74 -15.20 -7.35 0.85
C ASP A 74 -14.75 -8.81 1.09
N ASP A 75 -13.45 -9.08 0.88
CA ASP A 75 -12.84 -10.39 1.10
C ASP A 75 -12.93 -10.86 2.57
N SER A 76 -13.03 -9.94 3.53
CA SER A 76 -13.16 -10.29 4.95
C SER A 76 -14.53 -10.88 5.28
N CYS A 77 -15.57 -10.50 4.52
CA CYS A 77 -16.90 -11.08 4.64
C CYS A 77 -16.96 -12.45 3.96
N GLY A 78 -16.44 -12.57 2.74
CA GLY A 78 -16.41 -13.83 1.99
C GLY A 78 -17.80 -14.39 1.60
N SER A 79 -18.88 -13.65 1.88
CA SER A 79 -20.25 -14.07 1.60
C SER A 79 -20.50 -14.25 0.10
N LYS A 80 -21.45 -15.15 -0.20
CA LYS A 80 -22.03 -15.37 -1.53
C LYS A 80 -23.50 -14.97 -1.59
N ASP A 81 -24.08 -14.53 -0.47
CA ASP A 81 -25.47 -14.12 -0.39
C ASP A 81 -25.61 -12.65 -0.82
N ILE A 82 -25.66 -12.46 -2.13
CA ILE A 82 -25.62 -11.14 -2.77
C ILE A 82 -26.95 -10.85 -3.45
N LEU A 83 -27.60 -9.78 -3.02
CA LEU A 83 -28.80 -9.26 -3.65
C LEU A 83 -28.41 -8.32 -4.81
N LYS A 84 -28.95 -8.57 -5.99
CA LYS A 84 -28.88 -7.65 -7.13
C LYS A 84 -30.01 -6.63 -7.03
N LEU A 85 -29.67 -5.37 -6.80
CA LEU A 85 -30.61 -4.28 -6.58
C LEU A 85 -31.16 -3.73 -7.90
N LEU A 86 -30.27 -3.49 -8.87
CA LEU A 86 -30.59 -2.88 -10.16
C LEU A 86 -29.82 -3.57 -11.29
N ARG A 87 -30.39 -3.59 -12.49
CA ARG A 87 -29.67 -3.95 -13.72
C ARG A 87 -30.16 -3.13 -14.91
N GLU A 88 -29.27 -2.31 -15.46
CA GLU A 88 -29.52 -1.50 -16.66
C GLU A 88 -28.44 -1.77 -17.70
N GLY A 89 -28.75 -2.65 -18.66
CA GLY A 89 -27.78 -3.10 -19.67
C GLY A 89 -26.58 -3.80 -19.03
N SER A 90 -25.40 -3.17 -19.13
CA SER A 90 -24.17 -3.65 -18.49
C SER A 90 -24.01 -3.16 -17.05
N TYR A 91 -24.72 -2.12 -16.63
CA TYR A 91 -24.66 -1.62 -15.26
C TYR A 91 -25.48 -2.52 -14.31
N ALA A 92 -24.96 -2.76 -13.12
CA ALA A 92 -25.64 -3.48 -12.04
C ALA A 92 -25.18 -2.98 -10.68
N GLU A 93 -26.10 -2.99 -9.72
CA GLU A 93 -25.87 -2.65 -8.31
C GLU A 93 -26.12 -3.88 -7.44
N PHE A 94 -25.30 -4.03 -6.40
CA PHE A 94 -25.30 -5.20 -5.53
C PHE A 94 -25.25 -4.78 -4.07
N ARG A 95 -25.87 -5.59 -3.22
CA ARG A 95 -25.73 -5.52 -1.76
C ARG A 95 -25.46 -6.91 -1.21
N CYS A 96 -24.46 -7.04 -0.35
CA CYS A 96 -24.26 -8.26 0.43
C CYS A 96 -25.27 -8.32 1.58
N LEU A 97 -25.99 -9.43 1.72
CA LEU A 97 -27.00 -9.60 2.77
C LEU A 97 -26.39 -9.86 4.15
N ASP A 98 -25.13 -10.31 4.22
CA ASP A 98 -24.45 -10.62 5.48
C ASP A 98 -23.76 -9.40 6.10
N CYS A 99 -22.92 -8.68 5.33
CA CYS A 99 -22.20 -7.52 5.84
C CYS A 99 -22.80 -6.15 5.45
N GLY A 100 -23.83 -6.14 4.60
CA GLY A 100 -24.48 -4.92 4.14
C GLY A 100 -23.67 -4.09 3.13
N ALA A 101 -22.47 -4.54 2.73
CA ALA A 101 -21.65 -3.83 1.75
C ALA A 101 -22.37 -3.67 0.41
N GLU A 102 -22.23 -2.49 -0.19
CA GLU A 102 -22.81 -2.12 -1.48
C GLU A 102 -21.73 -1.77 -2.47
N TRP A 103 -21.95 -2.12 -3.73
CA TRP A 103 -21.05 -1.76 -4.83
C TRP A 103 -21.79 -1.84 -6.15
N ASN A 104 -21.21 -1.22 -7.18
CA ASN A 104 -21.72 -1.34 -8.54
C ASN A 104 -20.67 -1.93 -9.51
N SER A 105 -21.16 -2.46 -10.62
CA SER A 105 -20.32 -3.07 -11.66
C SER A 105 -19.34 -2.08 -12.32
N GLU A 106 -19.62 -0.78 -12.29
CA GLU A 106 -18.76 0.23 -12.92
C GLU A 106 -17.48 0.48 -12.10
N GLU A 107 -17.59 0.55 -10.77
CA GLU A 107 -16.46 0.61 -9.84
C GLU A 107 -15.54 -0.60 -10.02
N VAL A 108 -16.11 -1.80 -10.07
CA VAL A 108 -15.33 -3.03 -10.25
C VAL A 108 -14.66 -3.07 -11.63
N ARG A 109 -15.31 -2.56 -12.68
CA ARG A 109 -14.69 -2.41 -14.00
C ARG A 109 -13.53 -1.43 -14.00
N ARG A 110 -13.64 -0.31 -13.28
CA ARG A 110 -12.53 0.64 -13.10
C ARG A 110 -11.33 -0.06 -12.46
N ALA A 111 -11.58 -0.84 -11.40
CA ALA A 111 -10.56 -1.66 -10.75
C ALA A 111 -9.93 -2.68 -11.69
N LEU A 112 -10.74 -3.45 -12.44
CA LEU A 112 -10.26 -4.41 -13.43
C LEU A 112 -9.37 -3.77 -14.51
N ARG A 113 -9.69 -2.55 -14.96
CA ARG A 113 -8.87 -1.82 -15.94
C ARG A 113 -7.49 -1.46 -15.37
N ARG A 114 -7.42 -0.90 -14.15
CA ARG A 114 -6.13 -0.58 -13.49
C ARG A 114 -5.26 -1.82 -13.33
N VAL A 115 -5.82 -2.94 -12.85
CA VAL A 115 -5.04 -4.19 -12.69
C VAL A 115 -4.53 -4.72 -14.03
N LYS A 116 -5.31 -4.62 -15.12
CA LYS A 116 -4.87 -5.01 -16.46
C LYS A 116 -3.73 -4.13 -16.99
N GLU A 117 -3.76 -2.83 -16.69
CA GLU A 117 -2.68 -1.90 -17.05
C GLU A 117 -1.38 -2.24 -16.30
N VAL A 118 -1.47 -2.51 -15.00
CA VAL A 118 -0.33 -2.98 -14.18
C VAL A 118 0.22 -4.31 -14.71
N LEU A 119 -0.64 -5.28 -15.02
CA LEU A 119 -0.23 -6.56 -15.63
C LEU A 119 0.52 -6.34 -16.95
N LYS A 120 0.04 -5.45 -17.81
CA LYS A 120 0.71 -5.12 -19.07
C LYS A 120 2.09 -4.51 -18.81
N ALA A 121 2.19 -3.58 -17.87
CA ALA A 121 3.46 -2.91 -17.56
C ALA A 121 4.49 -3.88 -16.96
N ILE A 122 4.10 -4.68 -15.97
CA ILE A 122 4.98 -5.70 -15.37
C ILE A 122 5.39 -6.76 -16.40
N SER A 123 4.47 -7.18 -17.27
CA SER A 123 4.79 -8.09 -18.38
C SER A 123 5.80 -7.52 -19.37
N ASN A 124 5.95 -6.19 -19.43
CA ASN A 124 6.92 -5.48 -20.25
C ASN A 124 8.21 -5.15 -19.49
N GLY A 125 8.39 -5.64 -18.25
CA GLY A 125 9.61 -5.49 -17.47
C GLY A 125 9.62 -4.32 -16.48
N ALA A 126 8.51 -3.61 -16.30
CA ALA A 126 8.41 -2.58 -15.26
C ALA A 126 8.38 -3.22 -13.86
N SER A 127 9.00 -2.56 -12.90
CA SER A 127 8.93 -2.94 -11.49
C SER A 127 7.58 -2.51 -10.86
N PRO A 128 7.08 -3.21 -9.82
CA PRO A 128 5.88 -2.80 -9.10
C PRO A 128 5.93 -1.35 -8.60
N SER A 129 7.10 -0.90 -8.11
CA SER A 129 7.32 0.46 -7.62
C SER A 129 7.20 1.56 -8.68
N GLU A 130 7.27 1.24 -9.96
CA GLU A 130 7.12 2.22 -11.05
C GLU A 130 5.67 2.36 -11.52
N VAL A 131 4.84 1.34 -11.27
CA VAL A 131 3.52 1.21 -11.88
C VAL A 131 2.38 1.32 -10.87
N LEU A 132 2.63 0.99 -9.61
CA LEU A 132 1.65 1.09 -8.53
C LEU A 132 1.39 2.54 -8.20
N LYS A 133 0.15 2.98 -8.42
CA LYS A 133 -0.28 4.37 -8.28
C LYS A 133 -1.47 4.49 -7.35
N ALA A 134 -1.45 5.39 -6.36
CA ALA A 134 -2.59 5.63 -5.48
C ALA A 134 -2.76 7.12 -5.16
N GLY A 135 -4.01 7.59 -5.12
CA GLY A 135 -4.34 8.77 -4.33
C GLY A 135 -4.40 8.47 -2.83
N GLU A 136 -4.61 9.49 -2.01
CA GLU A 136 -4.84 9.33 -0.57
C GLU A 136 -6.03 8.40 -0.32
N GLY A 137 -5.84 7.39 0.55
CA GLY A 137 -6.84 6.37 0.87
C GLY A 137 -7.08 5.31 -0.21
N GLU A 138 -6.54 5.45 -1.43
CA GLU A 138 -6.76 4.48 -2.50
C GLU A 138 -5.84 3.25 -2.41
N CYS A 139 -6.35 2.10 -2.83
CA CYS A 139 -5.52 0.94 -3.13
C CYS A 139 -4.65 1.22 -4.36
N PRO A 140 -3.32 1.02 -4.30
CA PRO A 140 -2.41 1.34 -5.40
C PRO A 140 -2.56 0.46 -6.64
N LEU A 141 -3.14 -0.74 -6.46
CA LEU A 141 -3.27 -1.72 -7.51
C LEU A 141 -4.61 -1.60 -8.23
N CYS A 142 -5.71 -1.57 -7.47
CA CYS A 142 -7.06 -1.57 -8.03
C CYS A 142 -7.77 -0.21 -7.94
N GLY A 143 -7.23 0.76 -7.20
CA GLY A 143 -7.82 2.09 -7.07
C GLY A 143 -9.08 2.16 -6.23
N TRP A 144 -9.41 1.11 -5.49
CA TRP A 144 -10.54 1.12 -4.57
C TRP A 144 -10.21 2.00 -3.36
N ASP A 145 -11.18 2.77 -2.88
CA ASP A 145 -11.02 3.53 -1.63
C ASP A 145 -11.07 2.57 -0.44
N VAL A 146 -9.94 2.40 0.24
CA VAL A 146 -9.77 1.44 1.33
C VAL A 146 -9.35 2.08 2.65
N GLY A 147 -9.04 3.38 2.61
CA GLY A 147 -8.32 4.06 3.69
C GLY A 147 -6.89 3.54 3.84
N HIS A 148 -6.04 4.36 4.44
CA HIS A 148 -4.67 3.97 4.81
C HIS A 148 -4.56 4.03 6.33
N ALA A 149 -3.99 2.98 6.94
CA ALA A 149 -3.65 3.02 8.36
C ALA A 149 -2.22 3.54 8.50
N HIS A 150 -1.97 4.36 9.52
CA HIS A 150 -0.65 4.91 9.79
C HIS A 150 -0.11 4.33 11.10
N GLU A 151 1.13 3.83 11.06
CA GLU A 151 1.90 3.44 12.23
C GLU A 151 3.21 4.24 12.24
N GLY A 152 3.25 5.29 13.07
CA GLY A 152 4.29 6.30 13.00
C GLY A 152 4.29 6.98 11.63
N TYR A 153 5.38 6.77 10.88
CA TYR A 153 5.57 7.33 9.53
C TYR A 153 5.17 6.38 8.41
N LEU A 154 4.82 5.14 8.73
CA LEU A 154 4.63 4.10 7.71
C LEU A 154 3.15 3.91 7.43
N VAL A 155 2.88 3.53 6.18
CA VAL A 155 1.52 3.43 5.65
C VAL A 155 1.18 1.97 5.47
N GLU A 156 0.31 1.41 6.31
CA GLU A 156 -0.22 0.08 6.10
C GLU A 156 -1.41 0.15 5.12
N ILE A 157 -1.31 -0.62 4.04
CA ILE A 157 -2.36 -0.79 3.04
C ILE A 157 -2.75 -2.25 3.01
N LYS A 158 -4.04 -2.51 3.21
CA LYS A 158 -4.64 -3.84 3.08
C LYS A 158 -5.98 -3.72 2.37
N CYS A 159 -6.00 -4.00 1.07
CA CYS A 159 -7.19 -3.84 0.25
C CYS A 159 -8.11 -5.07 0.37
N PRO A 160 -9.32 -4.95 0.95
CA PRO A 160 -10.28 -6.06 1.04
C PRO A 160 -10.91 -6.40 -0.33
N VAL A 161 -10.68 -5.57 -1.35
CA VAL A 161 -11.33 -5.74 -2.66
C VAL A 161 -10.48 -6.55 -3.63
N CYS A 162 -9.21 -6.18 -3.84
CA CYS A 162 -8.32 -6.95 -4.70
C CYS A 162 -7.40 -7.90 -3.92
N GLY A 163 -7.19 -7.68 -2.61
CA GLY A 163 -6.25 -8.43 -1.78
C GLY A 163 -4.82 -7.90 -1.81
N TYR A 164 -4.57 -6.77 -2.48
CA TYR A 164 -3.28 -6.10 -2.41
C TYR A 164 -2.95 -5.72 -0.96
N HIS A 165 -1.71 -5.90 -0.58
CA HIS A 165 -1.17 -5.43 0.69
C HIS A 165 0.28 -4.99 0.53
N ASN A 166 0.80 -4.18 1.45
CA ASN A 166 2.23 -4.04 1.66
C ASN A 166 2.66 -4.74 2.94
N ARG A 167 3.97 -4.81 3.16
CA ARG A 167 4.57 -5.25 4.41
C ARG A 167 5.48 -4.17 4.93
N TYR A 168 5.36 -3.92 6.22
CA TYR A 168 6.30 -3.10 6.95
C TYR A 168 7.58 -3.89 7.28
N ARG A 169 8.74 -3.28 7.08
CA ARG A 169 10.04 -3.81 7.49
C ARG A 169 10.84 -2.82 8.30
N GLU A 170 11.43 -3.32 9.39
CA GLU A 170 12.48 -2.66 10.16
C GLU A 170 13.74 -3.51 10.13
N GLU A 171 14.88 -2.84 9.96
CA GLU A 171 16.20 -3.44 10.11
C GLU A 171 16.95 -2.65 11.19
N PHE A 172 17.21 -3.30 12.32
CA PHE A 172 18.07 -2.76 13.36
C PHE A 172 19.53 -3.13 13.06
N PRO A 173 20.48 -2.22 13.35
CA PRO A 173 21.89 -2.55 13.20
C PRO A 173 22.32 -3.62 14.20
N GLU A 174 23.23 -4.50 13.80
CA GLU A 174 23.77 -5.57 14.65
C GLU A 174 24.57 -5.00 15.84
N GLU A 175 25.27 -3.89 15.63
CA GLU A 175 26.01 -3.16 16.65
C GLU A 175 25.69 -1.67 16.57
N LEU A 176 25.48 -1.04 17.72
CA LEU A 176 25.29 0.40 17.79
C LEU A 176 26.65 1.11 17.77
N PRO A 177 26.75 2.28 17.10
CA PRO A 177 27.95 3.09 17.18
C PRO A 177 28.20 3.50 18.64
N PRO A 178 29.47 3.66 19.05
CA PRO A 178 29.81 4.12 20.39
C PRO A 178 29.21 5.52 20.67
N ASP A 179 29.18 5.92 21.94
CA ASP A 179 28.55 7.18 22.36
C ASP A 179 29.14 8.43 21.69
N ASP A 180 30.35 8.35 21.13
CA ASP A 180 31.03 9.40 20.35
C ASP A 180 31.06 9.12 18.84
N GLY A 181 30.45 8.03 18.36
CA GLY A 181 30.56 7.53 16.99
C GLY A 181 29.84 8.35 15.92
N CYS A 182 29.06 9.36 16.31
CA CYS A 182 28.25 10.20 15.42
C CYS A 182 28.16 11.66 15.92
N PRO A 183 29.28 12.38 16.08
CA PRO A 183 29.32 13.70 16.71
C PRO A 183 28.57 14.79 15.94
N GLU A 184 28.31 14.59 14.65
CA GLU A 184 27.57 15.50 13.79
C GLU A 184 26.05 15.46 14.04
N PHE A 185 25.55 14.46 14.75
CA PHE A 185 24.12 14.30 15.05
C PHE A 185 23.83 14.53 16.53
N GLU A 186 22.90 15.44 16.80
CA GLU A 186 22.39 15.72 18.14
C GLU A 186 21.76 14.48 18.76
N ARG A 187 22.05 14.21 20.03
CA ARG A 187 21.43 13.14 20.81
C ARG A 187 20.22 13.73 21.52
N ALA A 188 19.08 13.05 21.46
CA ALA A 188 17.94 13.47 22.28
C ALA A 188 18.33 13.39 23.76
N GLU A 189 18.12 14.48 24.48
CA GLU A 189 18.17 14.45 25.95
C GLU A 189 17.00 13.58 26.43
N ASP A 190 17.27 12.61 27.30
CA ASP A 190 16.19 11.86 27.96
C ASP A 190 15.28 12.89 28.66
N THR A 191 14.02 12.94 28.28
CA THR A 191 13.01 13.63 29.10
C THR A 191 12.93 12.86 30.41
N GLY A 192 13.58 13.40 31.45
CA GLY A 192 13.55 12.86 32.81
C GLY A 192 12.16 12.74 33.40
#